data_AF-X1NEN8-F1
#
_entry.id   AF-X1NEN8-F1
#
_cell.length_a   1.000
_cell.length_b   1.000
_cell.length_c   1.000
_cell.angle_alpha   90.00
_cell.angle_beta   90.00
_cell.angle_gamma   90.00
#
_symmetry.space_group_name_H-M   'P 1'
#
loop_
_entity.id
_entity.type
_entity.pdbx_description
1 polymer ?
#
loop_
_entity_poly.entity_id
_entity_poly.type
_entity_poly.pdbx_seq_one_letter_code
_entity_poly.pdbx_strand_id
1 'polypeptide(L)'
;MRPRPNESRENFLPGFISAGKKISDIDVRISYRIIELFSEGLYKSPHKAIEELVCNAFDAGATKTHVVISPDLKSKDATIAVIDNGTGMGKEDLTRHWLVGETNKREEGRQYSRGRNQIGKFGIGKLATYVLAKCLTHVSKFD
;
A
#
# COMPACT_ATOMS: atom_id res chain seq x y z
N MET A 1 29.91 -12.74 13.42
CA MET A 1 30.33 -13.00 12.02
C MET A 1 30.18 -11.69 11.25
N ARG A 2 31.27 -11.11 10.72
CA ARG A 2 31.17 -9.93 9.84
C ARG A 2 30.80 -10.41 8.44
N PRO A 3 29.91 -9.73 7.69
CA PRO A 3 29.60 -10.13 6.32
C PRO A 3 30.77 -9.81 5.38
N ARG A 4 30.96 -10.65 4.36
CA ARG A 4 32.01 -10.49 3.33
C ARG A 4 31.64 -9.36 2.36
N PRO A 5 32.62 -8.56 1.90
CA PRO A 5 32.40 -7.56 0.85
C PRO A 5 32.40 -8.28 -0.51
N ASN A 6 31.42 -7.95 -1.37
CA ASN A 6 31.25 -8.40 -2.77
C ASN A 6 30.33 -9.60 -3.07
N GLU A 7 29.18 -9.71 -2.42
CA GLU A 7 28.00 -10.26 -3.12
C GLU A 7 27.23 -9.11 -3.75
N SER A 8 27.34 -8.98 -5.08
CA SER A 8 26.54 -8.06 -5.88
C SER A 8 25.06 -8.27 -5.57
N ARG A 9 24.40 -7.20 -5.14
CA ARG A 9 22.94 -7.15 -4.96
C ARG A 9 22.24 -7.25 -6.31
N GLU A 10 22.30 -8.41 -6.95
CA GLU A 10 21.37 -8.69 -8.04
C GLU A 10 19.98 -8.77 -7.42
N ASN A 11 19.22 -7.71 -7.67
CA ASN A 11 17.89 -7.51 -7.12
C ASN A 11 16.96 -8.60 -7.67
N PHE A 12 16.65 -9.59 -6.85
CA PHE A 12 15.58 -10.54 -7.14
C PHE A 12 14.25 -9.80 -6.97
N LEU A 13 13.86 -9.05 -8.00
CA LEU A 13 12.59 -8.35 -8.06
C LEU A 13 11.57 -9.33 -8.65
N PRO A 14 10.37 -9.48 -8.04
CA PRO A 14 9.29 -10.21 -8.65
C PRO A 14 9.08 -9.80 -10.12
N GLY A 15 8.83 -10.75 -11.02
CA GLY A 15 8.76 -10.50 -12.46
C GLY A 15 7.72 -9.46 -12.89
N PHE A 16 6.74 -9.15 -12.04
CA PHE A 16 5.77 -8.07 -12.29
C PHE A 16 6.36 -6.66 -12.12
N ILE A 17 7.50 -6.49 -11.44
CA ILE A 17 8.15 -5.18 -11.27
C ILE A 17 8.75 -4.69 -12.59
N SER A 18 9.18 -5.60 -13.45
CA SER A 18 9.69 -5.30 -14.80
C SER A 18 8.63 -5.46 -15.89
N ALA A 19 7.39 -5.80 -15.53
CA ALA A 19 6.32 -5.98 -16.49
C ALA A 19 5.79 -4.62 -17.00
N GLY A 20 5.64 -4.51 -18.31
CA GLY A 20 5.10 -3.31 -18.97
C GLY A 20 6.15 -2.24 -19.31
N LYS A 21 5.68 -1.05 -19.68
CA LYS A 21 6.53 0.09 -20.04
C LYS A 21 6.39 1.17 -18.96
N LYS A 22 7.50 1.72 -18.48
CA LYS A 22 7.49 2.89 -17.58
C LYS A 22 6.80 4.07 -18.29
N ILE A 23 5.77 4.63 -17.65
CA ILE A 23 4.96 5.74 -18.21
C ILE A 23 5.40 7.09 -17.63
N SER A 24 5.63 7.16 -16.32
CA SER A 24 6.01 8.40 -15.62
C SER A 24 6.60 8.07 -14.24
N ASP A 25 7.26 9.06 -13.64
CA ASP A 25 7.58 9.06 -12.21
C ASP A 25 6.52 9.87 -11.44
N ILE A 26 6.21 9.47 -10.22
CA ILE A 26 5.31 10.18 -9.32
C ILE A 26 6.16 10.75 -8.18
N ASP A 27 6.15 12.09 -8.05
CA ASP A 27 6.80 12.77 -6.93
C ASP A 27 5.97 12.52 -5.66
N VAL A 28 6.49 11.72 -4.74
CA VAL A 28 5.81 11.39 -3.49
C VAL A 28 5.99 12.55 -2.52
N ARG A 29 4.97 13.40 -2.42
CA ARG A 29 4.94 14.50 -1.46
C ARG A 29 4.29 14.05 -0.16
N ILE A 30 5.03 14.24 0.92
CA ILE A 30 4.59 13.86 2.26
C ILE A 30 4.36 15.14 3.07
N SER A 31 3.12 15.36 3.48
CA SER A 31 2.75 16.47 4.38
C SER A 31 3.33 16.27 5.79
N TYR A 32 3.67 17.37 6.48
CA TYR A 32 4.10 17.38 7.88
C TYR A 32 3.15 16.67 8.85
N ARG A 33 1.87 16.53 8.49
CA ARG A 33 0.88 15.73 9.23
C ARG A 33 1.32 14.28 9.45
N ILE A 34 2.21 13.75 8.61
CA ILE A 34 2.79 12.42 8.83
C ILE A 34 3.57 12.31 10.14
N ILE A 35 4.21 13.40 10.59
CA ILE A 35 5.05 13.42 11.78
C ILE A 35 4.18 13.30 13.02
N GLU A 36 3.05 14.01 13.06
CA GLU A 36 2.03 13.89 14.10
C GLU A 36 1.51 12.45 14.17
N LEU A 37 1.15 11.89 13.01
CA LEU A 37 0.65 10.52 12.91
C LEU A 37 1.68 9.48 13.38
N PHE A 38 2.95 9.61 12.99
CA PHE A 38 4.02 8.74 13.51
C PHE A 38 4.23 8.92 15.01
N SER A 39 4.12 10.14 15.54
CA SER A 39 4.27 10.43 16.98
C SER A 39 3.16 9.84 17.85
N GLU A 40 1.96 9.66 17.29
CA GLU A 40 0.85 8.92 17.91
C GLU A 40 1.09 7.39 17.94
N GLY A 41 2.19 6.93 17.34
CA GLY A 41 2.58 5.53 17.30
C GLY A 41 1.86 4.76 16.20
N LEU A 42 1.71 5.38 15.02
CA LEU A 42 1.15 4.72 13.84
C LEU A 42 1.85 3.38 13.58
N TYR A 43 1.04 2.32 13.51
CA TYR A 43 1.41 0.95 13.14
C TYR A 43 2.47 0.29 14.03
N LYS A 44 2.11 0.05 15.28
CA LYS A 44 2.96 -0.66 16.26
C LYS A 44 3.16 -2.16 15.96
N SER A 45 2.46 -2.74 14.98
CA SER A 45 2.59 -4.16 14.67
C SER A 45 2.30 -4.51 13.20
N PRO A 46 2.92 -5.59 12.68
CA PRO A 46 2.60 -6.15 11.37
C PRO A 46 1.11 -6.47 11.18
N HIS A 47 0.43 -6.93 12.24
CA HIS A 47 -1.00 -7.24 12.19
C HIS A 47 -1.85 -6.00 11.89
N LYS A 48 -1.54 -4.86 12.53
CA LYS A 48 -2.24 -3.61 12.24
C LYS A 48 -1.99 -3.11 10.82
N ALA A 49 -0.79 -3.32 10.28
CA ALA A 49 -0.52 -2.96 8.90
C ALA A 49 -1.35 -3.78 7.90
N ILE A 50 -1.53 -5.08 8.15
CA ILE A 50 -2.40 -5.92 7.31
C ILE A 50 -3.87 -5.49 7.45
N GLU A 51 -4.34 -5.21 8.68
CA GLU A 51 -5.70 -4.72 8.94
C GLU A 51 -6.01 -3.46 8.13
N GLU A 52 -5.09 -2.51 8.07
CA GLU A 52 -5.26 -1.26 7.32
C GLU A 52 -5.38 -1.49 5.80
N LEU A 53 -4.61 -2.43 5.26
CA LEU A 53 -4.72 -2.80 3.84
C LEU A 53 -6.07 -3.46 3.55
N VAL A 54 -6.56 -4.31 4.45
CA VAL A 54 -7.89 -4.92 4.33
C VAL A 54 -9.01 -3.87 4.48
N CYS A 55 -8.87 -2.90 5.38
CA CYS A 55 -9.79 -1.78 5.49
C CYS A 55 -9.81 -0.92 4.22
N ASN A 56 -8.66 -0.68 3.58
CA ASN A 56 -8.61 0.02 2.30
C ASN A 56 -9.35 -0.74 1.19
N ALA A 57 -9.22 -2.07 1.14
CA ALA A 57 -9.99 -2.91 0.23
C ALA A 57 -11.51 -2.80 0.50
N PHE A 58 -11.91 -2.79 1.78
CA PHE A 58 -13.30 -2.60 2.17
C PHE A 58 -13.85 -1.24 1.72
N ASP A 59 -13.08 -0.17 1.92
CA ASP A 59 -13.42 1.20 1.49
C ASP A 59 -13.45 1.36 -0.04
N ALA A 60 -12.68 0.55 -0.77
CA ALA A 60 -12.77 0.42 -2.22
C ALA A 60 -13.99 -0.42 -2.67
N GLY A 61 -14.82 -0.83 -1.72
CA GLY A 61 -16.03 -1.58 -1.97
C GLY A 61 -15.82 -3.07 -2.25
N ALA A 62 -14.64 -3.64 -2.01
CA ALA A 62 -14.37 -5.05 -2.31
C ALA A 62 -15.38 -6.01 -1.65
N THR A 63 -15.73 -7.10 -2.34
CA THR A 63 -16.50 -8.22 -1.77
C THR A 63 -15.60 -9.37 -1.34
N LYS A 64 -14.38 -9.42 -1.86
CA LYS A 64 -13.37 -10.42 -1.53
C LYS A 64 -12.02 -9.73 -1.37
N THR A 65 -11.32 -10.11 -0.32
CA THR A 65 -9.95 -9.71 -0.06
C THR A 65 -9.15 -10.95 0.32
N HIS A 66 -8.00 -11.13 -0.30
CA HIS A 66 -7.08 -12.23 -0.05
C HIS A 66 -5.79 -11.70 0.53
N VAL A 67 -5.31 -12.32 1.61
CA VAL A 67 -3.98 -12.06 2.17
C VAL A 67 -3.14 -13.31 1.89
N VAL A 68 -2.10 -13.14 1.08
CA VAL A 68 -1.17 -14.20 0.70
C VAL A 68 0.19 -13.87 1.29
N ILE A 69 0.79 -14.84 1.96
CA ILE A 69 2.06 -14.69 2.65
C ILE A 69 2.97 -15.82 2.17
N SER A 70 4.21 -15.49 1.80
CA SER A 70 5.21 -16.50 1.46
C SER A 70 5.41 -17.50 2.61
N PRO A 71 5.52 -18.81 2.31
CA PRO A 71 5.69 -19.83 3.33
C PRO A 71 7.02 -19.68 4.10
N ASP A 72 8.08 -19.21 3.43
CA ASP A 72 9.33 -18.82 4.05
C ASP A 72 9.51 -17.29 4.00
N LEU A 73 9.34 -16.65 5.16
CA LEU A 73 9.52 -15.20 5.31
C LEU A 73 10.99 -14.75 5.31
N LYS A 74 11.93 -15.69 5.44
CA LYS A 74 13.37 -15.41 5.39
C LYS A 74 13.94 -15.50 3.98
N SER A 75 13.15 -16.04 3.04
CA SER A 75 13.55 -16.10 1.65
C SER A 75 13.78 -14.70 1.09
N LYS A 76 14.73 -14.57 0.16
CA LYS A 76 15.07 -13.29 -0.49
C LYS A 76 13.91 -12.74 -1.32
N ASP A 77 13.02 -13.61 -1.79
CA ASP A 77 11.82 -13.30 -2.58
C ASP A 77 10.52 -13.33 -1.76
N ALA A 78 10.62 -13.40 -0.42
CA ALA A 78 9.47 -13.42 0.46
C ALA A 78 8.57 -12.19 0.24
N THR A 79 7.29 -12.44 -0.02
CA THR A 79 6.31 -11.42 -0.39
C THR A 79 5.05 -11.58 0.44
N ILE A 80 4.45 -10.45 0.78
CA ILE A 80 3.10 -10.37 1.33
C ILE A 80 2.25 -9.66 0.28
N ALA A 81 1.15 -10.27 -0.14
CA ALA A 81 0.21 -9.69 -1.09
C ALA A 81 -1.17 -9.55 -0.44
N VAL A 82 -1.74 -8.35 -0.51
CA VAL A 82 -3.15 -8.08 -0.18
C VAL A 82 -3.85 -7.75 -1.48
N ILE A 83 -4.80 -8.59 -1.88
CA ILE A 83 -5.45 -8.55 -3.19
C ILE A 83 -6.95 -8.38 -2.97
N ASP A 84 -7.55 -7.39 -3.61
CA ASP A 84 -8.99 -7.13 -3.52
C ASP A 84 -9.64 -7.00 -4.89
N ASN A 85 -10.98 -7.11 -4.90
CA ASN A 85 -11.81 -6.93 -6.09
C ASN A 85 -12.68 -5.66 -5.99
N GLY A 86 -12.14 -4.61 -5.36
CA GLY A 86 -12.76 -3.29 -5.29
C GLY A 86 -12.73 -2.57 -6.64
N THR A 87 -12.99 -1.27 -6.60
CA THR A 87 -13.08 -0.42 -7.79
C THR A 87 -11.77 -0.25 -8.55
N GLY A 88 -10.63 -0.54 -7.91
CA GLY A 88 -9.31 -0.24 -8.46
C GLY A 88 -9.04 1.26 -8.58
N MET A 89 -7.94 1.61 -9.25
CA MET A 89 -7.46 2.97 -9.47
C MET A 89 -6.85 3.10 -10.85
N GLY A 90 -7.23 4.16 -11.57
CA GLY A 90 -6.53 4.60 -12.79
C GLY A 90 -5.20 5.29 -12.47
N LYS A 91 -4.50 5.78 -13.50
CA LYS A 91 -3.21 6.47 -13.36
C LYS A 91 -3.31 7.71 -12.47
N GLU A 92 -4.32 8.54 -12.70
CA GLU A 92 -4.54 9.80 -11.98
C GLU A 92 -4.93 9.52 -10.53
N ASP A 93 -5.75 8.49 -10.28
CA ASP A 93 -6.12 8.05 -8.94
C ASP A 93 -4.92 7.54 -8.18
N LEU A 94 -4.09 6.70 -8.80
CA LEU A 94 -2.87 6.18 -8.18
C LEU A 94 -1.90 7.33 -7.85
N THR A 95 -1.76 8.30 -8.75
CA THR A 95 -0.92 9.49 -8.53
C THR A 95 -1.43 10.30 -7.33
N ARG A 96 -2.73 10.64 -7.30
CA ARG A 96 -3.34 11.34 -6.15
C ARG A 96 -3.27 10.52 -4.86
N HIS A 97 -3.43 9.20 -4.97
CA HIS A 97 -3.37 8.30 -3.82
C HIS A 97 -2.01 8.38 -3.13
N TRP A 98 -0.92 8.67 -3.85
CA TRP A 98 0.43 8.81 -3.30
C TRP A 98 0.77 10.21 -2.76
N LEU A 99 -0.11 11.21 -2.89
CA LEU A 99 0.00 12.49 -2.20
C LEU A 99 -0.48 12.31 -0.75
N VAL A 100 0.46 12.17 0.18
CA VAL A 100 0.17 11.84 1.59
C VAL A 100 -0.21 13.10 2.36
N GLY A 101 -1.38 13.09 3.00
CA GLY A 101 -1.82 14.15 3.91
C GLY A 101 -2.70 15.22 3.26
N GLU A 102 -2.83 15.23 1.93
CA GLU A 102 -3.87 15.96 1.21
C GLU A 102 -5.19 15.19 1.31
N THR A 103 -5.86 15.29 2.45
CA THR A 103 -7.19 14.67 2.61
C THR A 103 -8.26 15.60 2.06
N ASN A 104 -8.67 15.39 0.80
CA ASN A 104 -9.99 15.80 0.31
C ASN A 104 -11.12 14.90 0.86
N LYS A 105 -10.98 14.35 2.08
CA LYS A 105 -12.02 13.53 2.74
C LYS A 105 -12.84 14.36 3.73
N ARG A 106 -13.12 15.62 3.39
CA ARG A 106 -14.16 16.46 4.02
C ARG A 106 -15.23 16.90 3.02
N GLU A 107 -15.42 16.15 1.94
CA GLU A 107 -16.62 16.30 1.13
C GLU A 107 -17.63 15.27 1.61
N GLU A 108 -18.57 15.76 2.43
CA GLU A 108 -19.89 15.18 2.62
C GLU A 108 -20.44 14.80 1.22
N GLY A 109 -20.53 13.50 0.92
CA GLY A 109 -21.16 13.05 -0.33
C GLY A 109 -20.37 12.07 -1.21
N ARG A 110 -19.20 11.57 -0.80
CA ARG A 110 -18.66 10.37 -1.49
C ARG A 110 -19.64 9.22 -1.33
N GLN A 111 -20.23 8.81 -2.45
CA GLN A 111 -21.10 7.65 -2.54
C GLN A 111 -20.50 6.50 -1.77
N TYR A 112 -21.28 5.99 -0.81
CA TYR A 112 -21.01 4.75 -0.13
C TYR A 112 -20.69 3.67 -1.16
N SER A 113 -19.46 3.17 -1.17
CA SER A 113 -19.12 2.02 -2.00
C SER A 113 -20.02 0.86 -1.54
N ARG A 114 -21.02 0.52 -2.36
CA ARG A 114 -22.05 -0.47 -2.04
C ARG A 114 -22.83 -0.18 -0.74
N GLY A 115 -23.09 1.09 -0.40
CA GLY A 115 -23.90 1.43 0.78
C GLY A 115 -23.19 1.29 2.14
N ARG A 116 -21.86 1.09 2.15
CA ARG A 116 -21.05 0.89 3.37
C ARG A 116 -20.40 2.18 3.87
N ASN A 117 -20.36 2.34 5.19
CA ASN A 117 -19.57 3.39 5.83
C ASN A 117 -18.07 3.13 5.65
N GLN A 118 -17.33 4.13 5.19
CA GLN A 118 -15.87 4.03 5.11
C GLN A 118 -15.25 3.90 6.50
N ILE A 119 -14.25 3.03 6.63
CA ILE A 119 -13.49 2.79 7.85
C ILE A 119 -12.26 3.73 7.89
N GLY A 120 -11.60 3.93 6.75
CA GLY A 120 -10.33 4.64 6.64
C GLY A 120 -10.47 6.16 6.80
N LYS A 121 -9.89 6.69 7.88
CA LYS A 121 -10.04 8.10 8.29
C LYS A 121 -9.01 9.06 7.66
N PHE A 122 -7.77 8.61 7.47
CA PHE A 122 -6.64 9.52 7.23
C PHE A 122 -5.92 9.33 5.88
N GLY A 123 -6.21 8.27 5.13
CA GLY A 123 -5.58 8.02 3.82
C GLY A 123 -4.10 7.62 3.88
N ILE A 124 -3.65 7.17 5.05
CA ILE A 124 -2.24 6.82 5.35
C ILE A 124 -1.99 5.30 5.44
N GLY A 125 -3.03 4.46 5.34
CA GLY A 125 -2.91 3.01 5.45
C GLY A 125 -1.89 2.38 4.48
N LYS A 126 -1.68 2.99 3.31
CA LYS A 126 -0.62 2.62 2.37
C LYS A 126 0.79 2.71 2.94
N LEU A 127 1.02 3.54 3.96
CA LEU A 127 2.31 3.69 4.61
C LEU A 127 2.57 2.60 5.65
N ALA A 128 1.51 1.93 6.12
CA ALA A 128 1.65 0.78 7.00
C ALA A 128 2.47 -0.35 6.35
N THR A 129 2.53 -0.41 5.02
CA THR A 129 3.32 -1.40 4.30
C THR A 129 4.82 -1.29 4.58
N TYR A 130 5.32 -0.11 4.98
CA TYR A 130 6.72 0.07 5.34
C TYR A 130 7.09 -0.61 6.67
N VAL A 131 6.10 -0.96 7.50
CA VAL A 131 6.30 -1.84 8.67
C VAL A 131 6.47 -3.30 8.23
N LEU A 132 5.89 -3.69 7.09
CA LEU A 132 5.87 -5.06 6.60
C LEU A 132 7.05 -5.38 5.67
N ALA A 133 7.45 -4.43 4.82
CA ALA A 133 8.39 -4.69 3.74
C ALA A 133 9.28 -3.47 3.42
N LYS A 134 10.45 -3.75 2.84
CA LYS A 134 11.38 -2.73 2.34
C LYS A 134 11.00 -2.17 0.98
N CYS A 135 10.22 -2.92 0.21
CA CYS A 135 9.76 -2.56 -1.13
C CYS A 135 8.24 -2.78 -1.19
N LEU A 136 7.54 -1.86 -1.84
CA LEU A 136 6.12 -1.96 -2.10
C LEU A 136 5.90 -1.89 -3.61
N THR A 137 5.06 -2.78 -4.12
CA THR A 137 4.48 -2.66 -5.46
C THR A 137 2.97 -2.56 -5.34
N HIS A 138 2.37 -1.56 -5.97
CA HIS A 138 0.93 -1.40 -6.04
C HIS A 138 0.49 -1.77 -7.46
N VAL A 139 -0.35 -2.80 -7.57
CA VAL A 139 -0.97 -3.21 -8.83
C VAL A 139 -2.45 -2.88 -8.76
N SER A 140 -2.97 -2.21 -9.78
CA SER A 140 -4.39 -1.90 -9.87
C SER A 140 -4.87 -2.01 -11.30
N LYS A 141 -6.13 -2.38 -11.46
CA LYS A 141 -6.86 -2.41 -12.73
C LYS A 141 -8.13 -1.61 -12.52
N PHE A 142 -8.36 -0.64 -13.39
CA PHE A 142 -9.60 0.11 -13.48
C PHE A 142 -10.23 -0.24 -14.83
N ASP A 143 -11.47 -0.69 -14.81
CA ASP A 143 -12.26 -1.00 -16.01
C ASP A 143 -13.11 0.21 -16.43
#